data_AF-A0AAV3F1U6-F1
#
_entry.id   AF-A0AAV3F1U6-F1
#
_cell.length_a   1.000
_cell.length_b   1.000
_cell.length_c   1.000
_cell.angle_alpha   90.00
_cell.angle_beta   90.00
_cell.angle_gamma   90.00
#
_symmetry.space_group_name_H-M   'P 1'
#
loop_
_entity.id
_entity.type
_entity.pdbx_description
1 polymer ?
#
loop_
_entity_poly.entity_id
_entity_poly.type
_entity_poly.pdbx_seq_one_letter_code
_entity_poly.pdbx_strand_id
1 'polypeptide(L)'
;MKKANQQVLHALLSSEELACVLENTKDTIQEDAIFNFLLKNNVILQVDVNQANLDSDAISFLIHRMNTLGEEFIVNEKKLDKKVSKAIKKGKIQQEDSLSYMINQIRKKLPKSYTIFNLERGDEAYYIGVIKKKELKKLSKLTLDFGIFHKFTSEADKDPFYVINCSCGATFVWEIGQDDTPPTEGTCHNCGKSFFNDEGQPINEMKREKI
;
A
#
# COMPACT_ATOMS: atom_id res chain seq x y z
N MET A 1 -2.50 -22.42 -15.97
CA MET A 1 -2.38 -21.18 -15.14
C MET A 1 -1.57 -20.13 -15.90
N LYS A 2 -2.08 -18.89 -16.08
CA LYS A 2 -1.31 -17.76 -16.63
C LYS A 2 0.05 -17.60 -15.92
N LYS A 3 1.09 -17.27 -16.70
CA LYS A 3 2.45 -16.96 -16.18
C LYS A 3 2.43 -15.88 -15.09
N ALA A 4 1.54 -14.89 -15.21
CA ALA A 4 1.37 -13.83 -14.22
C ALA A 4 0.88 -14.37 -12.86
N ASN A 5 -0.05 -15.32 -12.85
CA ASN A 5 -0.56 -15.95 -11.63
C ASN A 5 0.51 -16.81 -10.95
N GLN A 6 1.32 -17.52 -11.73
CA GLN A 6 2.48 -18.24 -11.18
C GLN A 6 3.47 -17.28 -10.51
N GLN A 7 3.74 -16.12 -11.13
CA GLN A 7 4.60 -15.10 -10.54
C GLN A 7 4.04 -14.57 -9.22
N VAL A 8 2.72 -14.42 -9.08
CA VAL A 8 2.07 -14.04 -7.82
C VAL A 8 2.32 -15.10 -6.74
N LEU A 9 2.08 -16.38 -7.04
CA LEU A 9 2.31 -17.47 -6.08
C LEU A 9 3.79 -17.53 -5.64
N HIS A 10 4.73 -17.45 -6.59
CA HIS A 10 6.16 -17.41 -6.29
C HIS A 10 6.58 -16.21 -5.44
N ALA A 11 5.91 -15.07 -5.59
CA ALA A 11 6.23 -13.84 -4.87
C ALA A 11 5.68 -13.82 -3.44
N LEU A 12 4.53 -14.45 -3.21
CA LEU A 12 3.79 -14.36 -1.96
C LEU A 12 3.96 -15.57 -1.04
N LEU A 13 4.19 -16.77 -1.59
CA LEU A 13 4.32 -18.01 -0.82
C LEU A 13 5.75 -18.25 -0.35
N SER A 14 5.89 -18.94 0.78
CA SER A 14 7.16 -19.54 1.17
C SER A 14 7.52 -20.69 0.23
N SER A 15 8.78 -21.14 0.25
CA SER A 15 9.20 -22.29 -0.57
C SER A 15 8.40 -23.56 -0.22
N GLU A 16 8.05 -23.75 1.04
CA GLU A 16 7.28 -24.90 1.53
C GLU A 16 5.82 -24.81 1.09
N GLU A 17 5.19 -23.64 1.24
CA GLU A 17 3.82 -23.41 0.77
C GLU A 17 3.72 -23.59 -0.75
N LEU A 18 4.69 -23.04 -1.50
CA LEU A 18 4.73 -23.18 -2.95
C LEU A 18 4.89 -24.65 -3.36
N ALA A 19 5.78 -25.40 -2.71
CA ALA A 19 5.93 -26.83 -2.98
C ALA A 19 4.62 -27.58 -2.72
N CYS A 20 3.97 -27.33 -1.59
CA CYS A 20 2.68 -27.92 -1.23
C CYS A 20 1.58 -27.58 -2.27
N VAL A 21 1.54 -26.33 -2.75
CA VAL A 21 0.62 -25.92 -3.81
C VAL A 21 0.92 -26.65 -5.11
N LEU A 22 2.18 -26.71 -5.54
CA LEU A 22 2.56 -27.39 -6.78
C LEU A 22 2.33 -28.91 -6.72
N GLU A 23 2.49 -29.53 -5.56
CA GLU A 23 2.20 -30.96 -5.34
C GLU A 23 0.69 -31.26 -5.35
N ASN A 24 -0.12 -30.43 -4.67
CA ASN A 24 -1.55 -30.66 -4.50
C ASN A 24 -2.43 -30.09 -5.62
N THR A 25 -1.96 -29.08 -6.34
CA THR A 25 -2.76 -28.34 -7.35
C THR A 25 -2.08 -28.27 -8.70
N LYS A 26 -1.41 -29.36 -9.10
CA LYS A 26 -0.51 -29.47 -10.25
C LYS A 26 -0.94 -28.79 -11.55
N ASP A 27 -2.22 -28.46 -11.76
CA ASP A 27 -2.69 -27.44 -12.72
C ASP A 27 -4.12 -26.89 -12.43
N THR A 28 -4.63 -26.98 -11.19
CA THR A 28 -6.10 -26.90 -10.92
C THR A 28 -6.62 -25.59 -10.35
N ILE A 29 -5.77 -24.63 -9.95
CA ILE A 29 -6.30 -23.30 -9.57
C ILE A 29 -6.76 -22.62 -10.87
N GLN A 30 -8.08 -22.55 -11.04
CA GLN A 30 -8.69 -21.79 -12.14
C GLN A 30 -8.20 -20.34 -12.09
N GLU A 31 -8.10 -19.70 -13.25
CA GLU A 31 -7.37 -18.43 -13.37
C GLU A 31 -8.01 -17.30 -12.56
N ASP A 32 -9.33 -17.33 -12.45
CA ASP A 32 -10.19 -16.47 -11.63
C ASP A 32 -10.20 -16.86 -10.13
N ALA A 33 -9.70 -18.05 -9.79
CA ALA A 33 -9.71 -18.57 -8.42
C ALA A 33 -8.48 -18.14 -7.58
N ILE A 34 -7.46 -17.50 -8.17
CA ILE A 34 -6.23 -17.12 -7.46
C ILE A 34 -6.50 -16.19 -6.28
N PHE A 35 -7.34 -15.17 -6.46
CA PHE A 35 -7.69 -14.27 -5.36
C PHE A 35 -8.34 -15.03 -4.19
N ASN A 36 -9.31 -15.89 -4.49
CA ASN A 36 -9.97 -16.72 -3.47
C ASN A 36 -9.00 -17.70 -2.81
N PHE A 37 -8.04 -18.22 -3.57
CA PHE A 37 -6.97 -19.05 -3.03
C PHE A 37 -6.11 -18.27 -2.03
N LEU A 38 -5.68 -17.06 -2.38
CA LEU A 38 -4.86 -16.22 -1.50
C LEU A 38 -5.58 -15.88 -0.18
N LEU A 39 -6.89 -15.61 -0.24
CA LEU A 39 -7.72 -15.38 0.95
C LEU A 39 -7.87 -16.64 1.80
N LYS A 40 -8.35 -17.74 1.21
CA LYS A 40 -8.64 -18.99 1.94
C LYS A 40 -7.41 -19.58 2.64
N ASN A 41 -6.22 -19.33 2.10
CA ASN A 41 -4.97 -19.86 2.63
C ASN A 41 -4.20 -18.83 3.47
N ASN A 42 -4.85 -17.73 3.91
CA ASN A 42 -4.22 -16.70 4.75
C ASN A 42 -2.90 -16.15 4.17
N VAL A 43 -2.84 -15.99 2.85
CA VAL A 43 -1.72 -15.34 2.16
C VAL A 43 -1.95 -13.83 2.11
N ILE A 44 -3.21 -13.42 1.97
CA ILE A 44 -3.69 -12.04 2.12
C ILE A 44 -4.82 -12.00 3.14
N LEU A 45 -4.96 -10.87 3.82
CA LEU A 45 -6.05 -10.60 4.74
C LEU A 45 -6.96 -9.54 4.13
N GLN A 46 -8.25 -9.86 4.02
CA GLN A 46 -9.29 -8.85 3.85
C GLN A 46 -9.54 -8.17 5.19
N VAL A 47 -9.38 -6.86 5.24
CA VAL A 47 -9.57 -6.07 6.45
C VAL A 47 -10.97 -5.46 6.42
N ASP A 48 -11.80 -5.83 7.38
CA ASP A 48 -13.10 -5.19 7.61
C ASP A 48 -12.95 -4.02 8.57
N VAL A 49 -12.90 -2.80 8.02
CA VAL A 49 -12.74 -1.53 8.75
C VAL A 49 -13.78 -1.31 9.86
N ASN A 50 -14.92 -2.02 9.80
CA ASN A 50 -16.01 -1.92 10.76
C ASN A 50 -15.97 -3.00 11.86
N GLN A 51 -15.05 -3.96 11.77
CA GLN A 51 -14.99 -5.09 12.71
C GLN A 51 -14.40 -4.69 14.06
N ALA A 52 -15.02 -5.17 15.14
CA ALA A 52 -14.47 -5.04 16.48
C ALA A 52 -13.13 -5.79 16.59
N ASN A 53 -12.07 -5.10 17.04
CA ASN A 53 -10.69 -5.60 17.17
C ASN A 53 -9.89 -5.78 15.87
N LEU A 54 -10.24 -5.04 14.80
CA LEU A 54 -9.48 -5.00 13.54
C LEU A 54 -7.96 -4.91 13.71
N ASP A 55 -7.51 -4.11 14.67
CA ASP A 55 -6.07 -3.94 14.94
C ASP A 55 -5.42 -5.27 15.34
N SER A 56 -6.09 -6.09 16.17
CA SER A 56 -5.51 -7.34 16.66
C SER A 56 -5.38 -8.37 15.54
N ASP A 57 -6.41 -8.54 14.71
CA ASP A 57 -6.42 -9.56 13.65
C ASP A 57 -5.39 -9.25 12.56
N ALA A 58 -5.30 -7.98 12.15
CA ALA A 58 -4.31 -7.54 11.18
C ALA A 58 -2.88 -7.65 11.73
N ILE A 59 -2.65 -7.33 13.01
CA ILE A 59 -1.34 -7.54 13.64
C ILE A 59 -0.94 -9.01 13.61
N SER A 60 -1.83 -9.90 14.10
CA SER A 60 -1.55 -11.33 14.19
C SER A 60 -1.32 -11.94 12.82
N PHE A 61 -2.12 -11.56 11.82
CA PHE A 61 -1.93 -11.98 10.44
C PHE A 61 -0.55 -11.57 9.90
N LEU A 62 -0.16 -10.30 10.03
CA LEU A 62 1.12 -9.81 9.49
C LEU A 62 2.32 -10.47 10.17
N ILE A 63 2.22 -10.75 11.48
CA ILE A 63 3.26 -11.47 12.22
C ILE A 63 3.36 -12.91 11.74
N HIS A 64 2.22 -13.61 11.67
CA HIS A 64 2.18 -14.98 11.19
C HIS A 64 2.75 -15.10 9.78
N ARG A 65 2.31 -14.24 8.86
CA ARG A 65 2.79 -14.23 7.46
C ARG A 65 4.30 -14.02 7.37
N MET A 66 4.86 -13.12 8.18
CA MET A 66 6.30 -12.90 8.22
C MET A 66 7.08 -14.14 8.68
N ASN A 67 6.61 -14.79 9.75
CA ASN A 67 7.22 -16.02 10.26
C ASN A 67 7.13 -17.15 9.23
N THR A 68 6.00 -17.29 8.53
CA THR A 68 5.81 -18.27 7.45
C THR A 68 6.75 -18.04 6.27
N LEU A 69 7.12 -16.78 6.00
CA LEU A 69 8.11 -16.43 4.97
C LEU A 69 9.57 -16.71 5.40
N GLY A 70 9.77 -17.30 6.59
CA GLY A 70 11.08 -17.71 7.11
C GLY A 70 11.86 -16.59 7.81
N GLU A 71 11.21 -15.48 8.14
CA GLU A 71 11.82 -14.36 8.85
C GLU A 71 11.33 -14.35 10.30
N GLU A 72 12.24 -14.43 11.27
CA GLU A 72 11.88 -14.33 12.68
C GLU A 72 11.39 -12.91 12.99
N PHE A 73 10.07 -12.75 13.13
CA PHE A 73 9.44 -11.45 13.29
C PHE A 73 8.72 -11.35 14.64
N ILE A 74 9.43 -10.83 15.64
CA ILE A 74 8.93 -10.73 17.01
C ILE A 74 8.29 -9.36 17.24
N VAL A 75 6.96 -9.32 17.29
CA VAL A 75 6.18 -8.15 17.69
C VAL A 75 5.24 -8.52 18.82
N ASN A 76 5.28 -7.74 19.90
CA ASN A 76 4.32 -7.90 20.99
C ASN A 76 2.98 -7.28 20.58
N GLU A 77 2.04 -8.14 20.19
CA GLU A 77 0.70 -7.77 19.71
C GLU A 77 -0.05 -6.91 20.73
N LYS A 78 -0.15 -7.38 21.98
CA LYS A 78 -0.82 -6.68 23.09
C LYS A 78 -0.25 -5.27 23.33
N LYS A 79 1.07 -5.09 23.15
CA LYS A 79 1.71 -3.78 23.30
C LYS A 79 1.38 -2.86 22.14
N LEU A 80 1.26 -3.41 20.93
CA LEU A 80 0.94 -2.63 19.75
C LEU A 80 -0.54 -2.24 19.75
N ASP A 81 -1.45 -3.18 20.01
CA ASP A 81 -2.88 -2.92 20.19
C ASP A 81 -3.14 -1.80 21.21
N LYS A 82 -2.58 -1.93 22.43
CA LYS A 82 -2.65 -0.87 23.46
C LYS A 82 -2.09 0.47 22.99
N LYS A 83 -1.11 0.48 22.09
CA LYS A 83 -0.53 1.71 21.54
C LYS A 83 -1.51 2.39 20.58
N VAL A 84 -2.23 1.62 19.75
CA VAL A 84 -3.27 2.13 18.85
C VAL A 84 -4.43 2.69 19.68
N SER A 85 -4.99 1.91 20.63
CA SER A 85 -6.12 2.39 21.44
C SER A 85 -5.76 3.63 22.28
N LYS A 86 -4.51 3.75 22.75
CA LYS A 86 -4.03 4.93 23.47
C LYS A 86 -3.83 6.14 22.55
N ALA A 87 -3.51 5.95 21.27
CA ALA A 87 -3.40 7.03 20.30
C ALA A 87 -4.79 7.60 19.98
N ILE A 88 -5.80 6.74 19.79
CA ILE A 88 -7.21 7.12 19.58
C ILE A 88 -7.75 7.86 20.80
N LYS A 89 -7.63 7.30 22.00
CA LYS A 89 -8.10 7.93 23.25
C LYS A 89 -7.48 9.30 23.54
N LYS A 90 -6.30 9.58 22.98
CA LYS A 90 -5.60 10.85 23.12
C LYS A 90 -5.88 11.83 21.98
N GLY A 91 -6.76 11.49 21.04
CA GLY A 91 -7.06 12.29 19.86
C GLY A 91 -5.85 12.47 18.93
N LYS A 92 -4.86 11.57 18.98
CA LYS A 92 -3.68 11.65 18.09
C LYS A 92 -3.95 11.13 16.70
N ILE A 93 -4.93 10.25 16.57
CA ILE A 93 -5.44 9.64 15.35
C ILE A 93 -6.95 9.46 15.52
N GLN A 94 -7.71 9.46 14.42
CA GLN A 94 -9.11 9.06 14.42
C GLN A 94 -9.24 7.52 14.42
N GLN A 95 -10.45 7.02 14.65
CA GLN A 95 -10.71 5.56 14.61
C GLN A 95 -10.46 4.98 13.21
N GLU A 96 -10.81 5.73 12.16
CA GLU A 96 -10.58 5.39 10.75
C GLU A 96 -9.08 5.30 10.38
N ASP A 97 -8.21 6.00 11.12
CA ASP A 97 -6.75 5.97 10.92
C ASP A 97 -6.07 4.76 11.56
N SER A 98 -6.80 3.94 12.33
CA SER A 98 -6.24 2.87 13.17
C SER A 98 -5.37 1.88 12.38
N LEU A 99 -5.91 1.37 11.26
CA LEU A 99 -5.22 0.47 10.34
C LEU A 99 -3.90 1.05 9.83
N SER A 100 -3.97 2.28 9.30
CA SER A 100 -2.82 3.01 8.78
C SER A 100 -1.75 3.24 9.85
N TYR A 101 -2.16 3.68 11.04
CA TYR A 101 -1.27 3.89 12.16
C TYR A 101 -0.56 2.60 12.59
N MET A 102 -1.33 1.51 12.72
CA MET A 102 -0.84 0.19 13.10
C MET A 102 0.16 -0.36 12.07
N ILE A 103 -0.19 -0.35 10.78
CA ILE A 103 0.71 -0.77 9.69
C ILE A 103 2.02 0.02 9.74
N ASN A 104 1.97 1.33 9.99
CA ASN A 104 3.15 2.16 10.12
C ASN A 104 4.02 1.80 11.33
N GLN A 105 3.45 1.28 12.43
CA GLN A 105 4.26 0.75 13.53
C GLN A 105 4.90 -0.60 13.19
N ILE A 106 4.21 -1.49 12.47
CA ILE A 106 4.72 -2.80 12.04
C ILE A 106 5.85 -2.61 11.04
N ARG A 107 5.67 -1.72 10.05
CA ARG A 107 6.68 -1.37 9.04
C ARG A 107 8.03 -0.98 9.62
N LYS A 108 8.03 -0.25 10.73
CA LYS A 108 9.27 0.18 11.42
C LYS A 108 10.09 -0.99 11.95
N LYS A 109 9.47 -2.16 12.10
CA LYS A 109 10.11 -3.38 12.60
C LYS A 109 10.40 -4.39 11.50
N LEU A 110 9.77 -4.27 10.33
CA LEU A 110 9.97 -5.21 9.22
C LEU A 110 11.43 -5.18 8.75
N PRO A 111 11.98 -6.33 8.30
CA PRO A 111 13.28 -6.33 7.64
C PRO A 111 13.26 -5.39 6.43
N LYS A 112 14.38 -4.71 6.16
CA LYS A 112 14.45 -3.66 5.12
C LYS A 112 14.08 -4.16 3.72
N SER A 113 14.21 -5.46 3.46
CA SER A 113 13.85 -6.13 2.21
C SER A 113 12.35 -6.36 2.03
N TYR A 114 11.54 -6.24 3.07
CA TYR A 114 10.09 -6.47 3.06
C TYR A 114 9.28 -5.19 3.18
N THR A 115 8.02 -5.28 2.78
CA THR A 115 7.03 -4.24 2.96
C THR A 115 5.64 -4.83 3.07
N ILE A 116 4.69 -4.02 3.53
CA ILE A 116 3.27 -4.35 3.55
C ILE A 116 2.66 -3.79 2.27
N PHE A 117 2.00 -4.65 1.49
CA PHE A 117 1.28 -4.27 0.29
C PHE A 117 -0.22 -4.16 0.55
N ASN A 118 -0.92 -3.49 -0.37
CA ASN A 118 -2.35 -3.59 -0.56
C ASN A 118 -2.61 -4.15 -1.98
N LEU A 119 -3.60 -5.03 -2.10
CA LEU A 119 -4.12 -5.49 -3.38
C LEU A 119 -5.40 -4.70 -3.66
N GLU A 120 -5.31 -3.70 -4.53
CA GLU A 120 -6.43 -2.85 -4.89
C GLU A 120 -7.33 -3.55 -5.92
N ARG A 121 -8.63 -3.65 -5.62
CA ARG A 121 -9.61 -4.33 -6.46
C ARG A 121 -10.73 -3.42 -6.96
N GLY A 122 -10.68 -2.13 -6.61
CA GLY A 122 -11.75 -1.17 -6.89
C GLY A 122 -12.97 -1.28 -5.98
N ASP A 123 -12.91 -2.11 -4.93
CA ASP A 123 -13.85 -2.12 -3.82
C ASP A 123 -13.29 -1.27 -2.65
N GLU A 124 -14.11 -1.07 -1.61
CA GLU A 124 -13.72 -0.28 -0.41
C GLU A 124 -12.89 -1.11 0.60
N ALA A 125 -12.56 -2.36 0.27
CA ALA A 125 -11.87 -3.27 1.17
C ALA A 125 -10.35 -3.16 1.03
N TYR A 126 -9.64 -3.23 2.15
CA TYR A 126 -8.18 -3.40 2.12
C TYR A 126 -7.84 -4.88 2.09
N TYR A 127 -6.96 -5.26 1.16
CA TYR A 127 -6.42 -6.62 1.07
C TYR A 127 -4.93 -6.56 1.31
N ILE A 128 -4.52 -6.79 2.55
CA ILE A 128 -3.15 -6.57 2.99
C ILE A 128 -2.35 -7.87 3.05
N GLY A 129 -1.04 -7.75 2.86
CA GLY A 129 -0.10 -8.85 2.98
C GLY A 129 1.33 -8.34 3.12
N VAL A 130 2.26 -9.28 3.31
CA VAL A 130 3.70 -8.96 3.39
C VAL A 130 4.42 -9.56 2.19
N ILE A 131 5.34 -8.79 1.61
CA ILE A 131 6.07 -9.17 0.40
C ILE A 131 7.48 -8.58 0.41
N LYS A 132 8.40 -9.25 -0.29
CA LYS A 132 9.71 -8.67 -0.62
C LYS A 132 9.52 -7.48 -1.57
N LYS A 133 10.16 -6.34 -1.28
CA LYS A 133 10.08 -5.11 -2.10
C LYS A 133 10.42 -5.33 -3.58
N LYS A 134 11.41 -6.19 -3.85
CA LYS A 134 11.80 -6.55 -5.22
C LYS A 134 10.72 -7.30 -5.99
N GLU A 135 9.92 -8.11 -5.30
CA GLU A 135 8.84 -8.87 -5.92
C GLU A 135 7.60 -7.99 -6.10
N LEU A 136 7.31 -7.10 -5.14
CA LEU A 136 6.26 -6.09 -5.30
C LEU A 136 6.45 -5.24 -6.56
N LYS A 137 7.68 -4.77 -6.83
CA LYS A 137 8.01 -4.02 -8.06
C LYS A 137 7.76 -4.80 -9.36
N LYS A 138 7.80 -6.13 -9.29
CA LYS A 138 7.49 -6.99 -10.45
C LYS A 138 5.97 -7.16 -10.56
N LEU A 139 5.31 -7.49 -9.44
CA LEU A 139 3.86 -7.70 -9.42
C LEU A 139 3.08 -6.44 -9.81
N SER A 140 3.55 -5.25 -9.40
CA SER A 140 2.91 -3.97 -9.74
C SER A 140 2.92 -3.64 -11.24
N LYS A 141 3.69 -4.38 -12.05
CA LYS A 141 3.76 -4.23 -13.51
C LYS A 141 2.94 -5.28 -14.25
N LEU A 142 2.37 -6.25 -13.53
CA LEU A 142 1.56 -7.30 -14.13
C LEU A 142 0.13 -6.80 -14.31
N THR A 143 -0.47 -7.13 -15.45
CA THR A 143 -1.91 -7.03 -15.65
C THR A 143 -2.54 -8.28 -15.06
N LEU A 144 -3.26 -8.13 -13.95
CA LEU A 144 -3.95 -9.21 -13.25
C LEU A 144 -5.45 -8.92 -13.26
N ASP A 145 -6.25 -9.96 -13.49
CA ASP A 145 -7.71 -9.84 -13.62
C ASP A 145 -8.40 -9.57 -12.27
N PHE A 146 -7.67 -9.67 -11.16
CA PHE A 146 -8.22 -9.60 -9.81
C PHE A 146 -7.70 -8.44 -8.96
N GLY A 147 -6.85 -7.56 -9.49
CA GLY A 147 -6.40 -6.34 -8.80
C GLY A 147 -4.94 -5.98 -9.03
N ILE A 148 -4.54 -4.84 -8.47
CA ILE A 148 -3.20 -4.27 -8.61
C ILE A 148 -2.47 -4.32 -7.27
N PHE A 149 -1.26 -4.86 -7.27
CA PHE A 149 -0.41 -4.84 -6.08
C PHE A 149 0.35 -3.51 -5.98
N HIS A 150 0.14 -2.81 -4.87
CA HIS A 150 0.91 -1.61 -4.55
C HIS A 150 1.39 -1.64 -3.10
N LYS A 151 2.37 -0.80 -2.77
CA LYS A 151 2.77 -0.62 -1.37
C LYS A 151 1.56 -0.06 -0.63
N PHE A 152 1.23 -0.59 0.55
CA PHE A 152 0.16 0.00 1.34
C PHE A 152 0.50 1.47 1.63
N THR A 153 -0.43 2.38 1.47
CA THR A 153 -0.22 3.81 1.71
C THR A 153 -1.20 4.25 2.76
N SER A 154 -0.70 4.93 3.79
CA SER A 154 -1.55 5.72 4.67
C SER A 154 -1.75 7.10 4.06
N GLU A 155 -2.71 7.90 4.55
CA GLU A 155 -2.81 9.32 4.16
C GLU A 155 -1.49 10.09 4.36
N ALA A 156 -0.74 9.72 5.40
CA ALA A 156 0.60 10.26 5.65
C ALA A 156 1.65 9.88 4.58
N ASP A 157 1.40 8.80 3.83
CA ASP A 157 2.20 8.31 2.71
C ASP A 157 1.62 8.72 1.34
N LYS A 158 0.49 9.45 1.28
CA LYS A 158 -0.02 9.94 0.01
C LYS A 158 1.00 10.87 -0.62
N ASP A 159 1.15 10.69 -1.92
CA ASP A 159 2.07 11.46 -2.73
C ASP A 159 1.70 12.95 -2.63
N PRO A 160 2.68 13.81 -2.32
CA PRO A 160 2.43 15.23 -2.23
C PRO A 160 1.98 15.74 -3.59
N PHE A 161 0.97 16.60 -3.61
CA PHE A 161 0.65 17.35 -4.82
C PHE A 161 1.05 18.80 -4.63
N TYR A 162 1.44 19.45 -5.73
CA TYR A 162 1.71 20.88 -5.74
C TYR A 162 0.51 21.60 -6.32
N VAL A 163 0.07 22.65 -5.63
CA VAL A 163 -1.01 23.53 -6.06
C VAL A 163 -0.44 24.90 -6.35
N ILE A 164 -0.79 25.46 -7.50
CA ILE A 164 -0.59 26.89 -7.77
C ILE A 164 -1.90 27.50 -8.26
N ASN A 165 -2.19 28.70 -7.77
CA ASN A 165 -3.31 29.49 -8.26
C ASN A 165 -2.82 30.45 -9.35
N CYS A 166 -3.45 30.39 -10.52
CA CYS A 166 -3.21 31.34 -11.59
C CYS A 166 -3.84 32.69 -11.24
N SER A 167 -3.24 33.78 -11.72
CA SER A 167 -3.83 35.12 -11.65
C SER A 167 -5.19 35.25 -12.36
N CYS A 168 -5.53 34.33 -13.26
CA CYS A 168 -6.85 34.27 -13.89
C CYS A 168 -7.92 33.57 -13.04
N GLY A 169 -7.58 33.10 -11.83
CA GLY A 169 -8.50 32.39 -10.93
C GLY A 169 -8.55 30.87 -11.12
N ALA A 170 -7.88 30.31 -12.12
CA ALA A 170 -7.77 28.86 -12.29
C ALA A 170 -6.74 28.26 -11.32
N THR A 171 -7.06 27.09 -10.75
CA THR A 171 -6.13 26.30 -9.92
C THR A 171 -5.52 25.18 -10.75
N PHE A 172 -4.22 24.97 -10.61
CA PHE A 172 -3.51 23.88 -11.25
C PHE A 172 -2.85 22.99 -10.20
N VAL A 173 -2.88 21.68 -10.46
CA VAL A 173 -2.42 20.64 -9.54
C VAL A 173 -1.43 19.73 -10.26
N TRP A 174 -0.27 19.50 -9.66
CA TRP A 174 0.67 18.45 -10.05
C TRP A 174 0.67 17.34 -9.03
N GLU A 175 0.28 16.14 -9.43
CA GLU A 175 0.49 14.92 -8.65
C GLU A 175 1.93 14.44 -8.90
N ILE A 176 2.78 14.45 -7.87
CA ILE A 176 4.17 13.98 -7.98
C ILE A 176 4.49 12.95 -6.90
N GLY A 177 5.36 11.99 -7.20
CA GLY A 177 5.78 10.99 -6.21
C GLY A 177 6.49 11.60 -5.00
N GLN A 178 6.46 10.93 -3.85
CA GLN A 178 7.05 11.39 -2.58
C GLN A 178 8.53 11.84 -2.68
N ASP A 179 9.30 11.24 -3.60
CA ASP A 179 10.72 11.51 -3.84
C ASP A 179 10.98 12.34 -5.12
N ASP A 180 9.93 12.78 -5.82
CA ASP A 180 10.06 13.57 -7.04
C ASP A 180 10.38 15.03 -6.73
N THR A 181 11.09 15.68 -7.65
CA THR A 181 11.42 17.10 -7.54
C THR A 181 10.17 17.96 -7.74
N PRO A 182 10.07 19.11 -7.05
CA PRO A 182 9.01 20.07 -7.31
C PRO A 182 8.94 20.45 -8.79
N PRO A 183 7.74 20.69 -9.36
CA PRO A 183 7.63 21.12 -10.75
C PRO A 183 8.36 22.46 -10.93
N THR A 184 9.08 22.57 -12.05
CA THR A 184 9.81 23.79 -12.46
C THR A 184 9.25 24.39 -13.74
N GLU A 185 8.21 23.78 -14.31
CA GLU A 185 7.56 24.20 -15.54
C GLU A 185 6.05 23.94 -15.51
N GLY A 186 5.31 24.70 -16.32
CA GLY A 186 3.88 24.54 -16.48
C GLY A 186 3.20 25.81 -16.95
N THR A 187 2.11 25.66 -17.68
CA THR A 187 1.35 26.77 -18.26
C THR A 187 -0.12 26.62 -17.93
N CYS A 188 -0.78 27.73 -17.59
CA CYS A 188 -2.21 27.73 -17.33
C CYS A 188 -2.99 27.43 -18.61
N HIS A 189 -3.76 26.35 -18.65
CA HIS A 189 -4.60 26.03 -19.80
C HIS A 189 -5.71 27.07 -20.08
N ASN A 190 -6.10 27.86 -19.07
CA ASN A 190 -7.16 28.86 -19.22
C ASN A 190 -6.66 30.16 -19.85
N CYS A 191 -5.51 30.68 -19.43
CA CYS A 191 -5.00 31.99 -19.88
C CYS A 191 -3.67 31.93 -20.64
N GLY A 192 -3.11 30.73 -20.83
CA GLY A 192 -1.85 30.50 -21.55
C GLY A 192 -0.60 31.06 -20.87
N LYS A 193 -0.71 31.62 -19.66
CA LYS A 193 0.43 32.18 -18.93
C LYS A 193 1.25 31.08 -18.26
N SER A 194 2.57 31.21 -18.35
CA SER A 194 3.51 30.37 -17.59
C SER A 194 3.29 30.56 -16.08
N PHE A 195 3.44 29.48 -15.33
CA PHE A 195 3.47 29.49 -13.87
C PHE A 195 4.87 29.80 -13.31
N PHE A 196 5.89 29.70 -14.15
CA PHE A 196 7.30 29.82 -13.76
C PHE A 196 8.00 30.90 -14.57
N ASN A 197 8.96 31.57 -13.94
CA ASN A 197 9.85 32.52 -14.62
C ASN A 197 10.97 31.77 -15.37
N ASP A 198 11.82 32.52 -16.07
CA ASP A 198 12.92 31.95 -16.87
C ASP A 198 14.00 31.23 -16.03
N GLU A 199 13.98 31.42 -14.71
CA GLU A 199 14.86 30.75 -13.74
C GLU A 199 14.23 29.47 -13.15
N GLY A 200 13.01 29.10 -13.58
CA GLY A 200 12.27 27.94 -13.09
C GLY A 200 11.63 28.14 -11.71
N GLN A 201 11.55 29.38 -11.23
CA GLN A 201 10.89 29.73 -9.97
C GLN A 201 9.41 30.06 -10.20
N PRO A 202 8.51 29.64 -9.30
CA PRO A 202 7.09 29.90 -9.46
C PRO A 202 6.79 31.39 -9.29
N ILE A 203 6.01 31.96 -10.22
CA ILE A 203 5.62 33.38 -10.24
C ILE A 203 4.61 33.67 -9.11
N ASN A 204 3.80 32.68 -8.74
CA ASN A 204 2.83 32.74 -7.64
C ASN A 204 3.21 31.74 -6.54
N GLU A 205 2.65 31.90 -5.34
CA GLU A 205 2.86 30.96 -4.25
C GLU A 205 2.43 29.54 -4.65
N MET A 206 3.40 28.63 -4.65
CA MET A 206 3.17 27.22 -4.92
C MET A 206 3.16 26.46 -3.59
N LYS A 207 2.06 25.79 -3.29
CA LYS A 207 1.85 25.06 -2.03
C LYS A 207 2.02 23.58 -2.25
N ARG A 208 2.76 22.93 -1.35
CA ARG A 208 2.82 21.47 -1.27
C ARG A 208 1.72 21.02 -0.33
N GLU A 209 0.80 20.23 -0.84
CA GLU A 209 -0.32 19.68 -0.08
C GLU A 209 -0.24 18.15 -0.04
N LYS A 210 -0.97 17.57 0.90
CA LYS A 210 -1.19 16.13 1.05
C LYS A 210 -2.68 15.95 1.24
N ILE A 211 -3.27 14.97 0.57
CA ILE A 211 -4.70 14.68 0.69
C ILE A 211 -4.98 14.12 2.08
#